data_AF-A0A1J7J1Z6-F1
#
_entry.id   AF-A0A1J7J1Z6-F1
#
_cell.length_a   1.000
_cell.length_b   1.000
_cell.length_c   1.000
_cell.angle_alpha   90.00
_cell.angle_beta   90.00
_cell.angle_gamma   90.00
#
_symmetry.space_group_name_H-M   'P 1'
#
loop_
_entity.id
_entity.type
_entity.pdbx_description
1 polymer ?
#
loop_
_entity_poly.entity_id
_entity_poly.type
_entity_poly.pdbx_seq_one_letter_code
_entity_poly.pdbx_strand_id
1 'polypeptide(L)'
;RRGPRAGAPDPLSDRATASLIRRVLCPEQQLDKGRDTSTPIHDLLPPLTSRNDVDLQLYALIAIILREYVQKWYNKITPDETFVAETVQIIAHCTRALEQRLRKVDLESLLFDEIPDLVDKHVNTYRASHSQVARPPVHTDAREIYHSIWPLPALSPVPKTDAPSAITEQAENEAAYRQLLVQGVLALLLPTEDLENDCLTALVGQIFSELIIGNVVANRLAEPWLIWEGLIILSGLIRRRADDPSAQSSTRSSTNIQPTSAKRSFSIHGLFLTLLQWCFLAANLIRFTVTAVVSSRSIPPRIHPAGLLDTHAEPVKVPVLAFRIWPASSNLIEMNLRMPWLGGTLSFLQWIAMTGPGQIADVDGVLDRYETFFWSPYFPTLSRAESRCHCPVTTHPDMAGCQPTQRHPITHHILDAATLPPLLRSIRGALFPNNAPGTSSLNPPSSDVELLALRRRCASALWALVPKALGNMYFGRSTAWPWAQYQRSEERILGEIETGVLDVFGDAYCNKHLVYGIVELVLVRLMPELAERGVIELWEERL
;
A
#
# COMPACT_ATOMS: atom_id res chain seq x y z
N ARG A 1 -26.51 -21.76 -45.01
CA ARG A 1 -26.14 -22.02 -43.59
C ARG A 1 -25.32 -20.82 -43.11
N ARG A 2 -25.95 -19.82 -42.48
CA ARG A 2 -25.21 -18.71 -41.85
C ARG A 2 -24.42 -19.31 -40.68
N GLY A 3 -23.12 -19.07 -40.65
CA GLY A 3 -22.25 -19.52 -39.55
C GLY A 3 -22.73 -18.99 -38.20
N PRO A 4 -22.31 -19.61 -37.09
CA PRO A 4 -22.73 -19.19 -35.76
C PRO A 4 -22.34 -17.72 -35.56
N ARG A 5 -23.32 -16.91 -35.16
CA ARG A 5 -23.15 -15.49 -34.82
C ARG A 5 -22.10 -15.46 -33.69
N ALA A 6 -20.94 -14.86 -33.96
CA ALA A 6 -19.91 -14.67 -32.95
C ALA A 6 -20.58 -14.02 -31.73
N GLY A 7 -20.36 -14.58 -30.54
CA GLY A 7 -20.81 -13.96 -29.29
C GLY A 7 -20.32 -12.52 -29.22
N ALA A 8 -21.08 -11.64 -28.55
CA ALA A 8 -20.67 -10.26 -28.38
C ALA A 8 -19.21 -10.22 -27.88
N PRO A 9 -18.29 -9.52 -28.57
CA PRO A 9 -16.90 -9.48 -28.15
C PRO A 9 -16.81 -8.89 -26.75
N ASP A 10 -16.01 -9.51 -25.88
CA ASP A 10 -15.78 -8.99 -24.52
C ASP A 10 -15.31 -7.53 -24.61
N PRO A 11 -16.09 -6.57 -24.05
CA PRO A 11 -15.77 -5.15 -24.14
C PRO A 11 -14.46 -4.79 -23.44
N LEU A 12 -13.93 -5.67 -22.58
CA LEU A 12 -12.67 -5.48 -21.88
C LEU A 12 -11.47 -6.16 -22.56
N SER A 13 -11.69 -6.88 -23.66
CA SER A 13 -10.62 -7.52 -24.44
C SER A 13 -9.65 -6.48 -25.02
N ASP A 14 -8.39 -6.86 -25.21
CA ASP A 14 -7.35 -5.94 -25.71
C ASP A 14 -7.64 -5.45 -27.12
N ARG A 15 -8.25 -6.29 -27.97
CA ARG A 15 -8.69 -5.89 -29.31
C ARG A 15 -9.81 -4.85 -29.28
N ALA A 16 -10.80 -5.03 -28.40
CA ALA A 16 -11.88 -4.05 -28.22
C ALA A 16 -11.37 -2.75 -27.57
N THR A 17 -10.40 -2.87 -26.67
CA THR A 17 -9.72 -1.74 -26.04
C THR A 17 -8.94 -0.93 -27.08
N ALA A 18 -8.18 -1.61 -27.93
CA ALA A 18 -7.41 -0.99 -29.00
C ALA A 18 -8.29 -0.28 -30.05
N SER A 19 -9.45 -0.85 -30.40
CA SER A 19 -10.38 -0.19 -31.31
C SER A 19 -11.07 1.02 -30.68
N LEU A 20 -11.38 0.96 -29.38
CA LEU A 20 -11.90 2.08 -28.62
C LEU A 20 -10.92 3.26 -28.60
N ILE A 21 -9.66 3.00 -28.30
CA ILE A 21 -8.61 4.02 -28.23
C ILE A 21 -8.47 4.74 -29.58
N ARG A 22 -8.33 4.00 -30.67
CA ARG A 22 -8.21 4.59 -32.02
C ARG A 22 -9.41 5.45 -32.38
N ARG A 23 -10.63 5.00 -32.07
CA ARG A 23 -11.85 5.74 -32.38
C ARG A 23 -11.94 7.09 -31.67
N VAL A 24 -11.37 7.20 -30.47
CA VAL A 24 -11.51 8.38 -29.63
C VAL A 24 -10.31 9.31 -29.75
N LEU A 25 -9.10 8.76 -29.73
CA LEU A 25 -7.86 9.53 -29.66
C LEU A 25 -7.17 9.70 -31.02
N CYS A 26 -7.52 8.89 -32.03
CA CYS A 26 -6.93 8.96 -33.37
C CYS A 26 -8.00 8.95 -34.49
N PRO A 27 -8.96 9.90 -34.49
CA PRO A 27 -10.04 9.94 -35.48
C PRO A 27 -9.55 10.07 -36.94
N GLU A 28 -8.47 10.82 -37.18
CA GLU A 28 -7.93 11.16 -38.50
C GLU A 28 -7.46 9.92 -39.30
N GLN A 29 -6.80 8.96 -38.64
CA GLN A 29 -6.34 7.72 -39.28
C GLN A 29 -7.45 6.70 -39.55
N GLN A 30 -8.67 6.95 -39.03
CA GLN A 30 -9.81 6.07 -39.29
C GLN A 30 -10.39 6.28 -40.70
N LEU A 31 -10.05 7.41 -41.35
CA LEU A 31 -10.41 7.73 -42.73
C LEU A 31 -9.52 6.99 -43.76
N ASP A 32 -8.25 6.70 -43.42
CA ASP A 32 -7.25 6.03 -44.27
C ASP A 32 -7.38 4.49 -44.31
N LYS A 33 -8.62 4.00 -44.24
CA LYS A 33 -9.02 2.61 -44.00
C LYS A 33 -8.73 1.62 -45.14
N GLY A 34 -7.72 1.88 -45.96
CA GLY A 34 -7.36 1.10 -47.15
C GLY A 34 -6.09 0.25 -47.06
N ARG A 35 -5.37 0.21 -45.93
CA ARG A 35 -4.15 -0.61 -45.77
C ARG A 35 -4.28 -1.65 -44.65
N ASP A 36 -4.21 -2.92 -45.03
CA ASP A 36 -4.47 -4.13 -44.22
C ASP A 36 -3.47 -4.44 -43.08
N THR A 37 -2.75 -3.44 -42.57
CA THR A 37 -1.92 -3.57 -41.36
C THR A 37 -2.08 -2.32 -40.51
N SER A 38 -3.02 -2.35 -39.56
CA SER A 38 -3.19 -1.25 -38.60
C SER A 38 -1.91 -1.12 -37.79
N THR A 39 -1.29 0.06 -37.84
CA THR A 39 -0.15 0.41 -36.99
C THR A 39 -0.50 0.14 -35.52
N PRO A 40 0.46 -0.42 -34.77
CA PRO A 40 0.22 -0.70 -33.37
C PRO A 40 0.09 0.62 -32.58
N ILE A 41 -0.72 0.62 -31.53
CA ILE A 41 -1.12 1.86 -30.81
C ILE A 41 0.07 2.58 -30.19
N HIS A 42 1.10 1.84 -29.78
CA HIS A 42 2.32 2.40 -29.21
C HIS A 42 3.17 3.21 -30.21
N ASP A 43 2.95 3.04 -31.51
CA ASP A 43 3.62 3.84 -32.54
C ASP A 43 2.84 5.13 -32.88
N LEU A 44 1.57 5.20 -32.48
CA LEU A 44 0.65 6.30 -32.80
C LEU A 44 0.54 7.33 -31.70
N LEU A 45 0.62 6.88 -30.45
CA LEU A 45 0.46 7.72 -29.27
C LEU A 45 1.78 7.78 -28.50
N PRO A 46 2.07 8.91 -27.84
CA PRO A 46 3.26 9.02 -27.01
C PRO A 46 3.25 7.92 -25.92
N PRO A 47 4.35 7.23 -25.58
CA PRO A 47 4.34 6.32 -24.43
C PRO A 47 3.96 7.06 -23.13
N LEU A 48 3.09 6.53 -22.28
CA LEU A 48 2.75 7.14 -20.99
C LEU A 48 3.68 6.65 -19.89
N THR A 49 4.02 5.36 -19.97
CA THR A 49 4.92 4.67 -19.07
C THR A 49 5.95 3.86 -19.86
N SER A 50 6.90 3.22 -19.16
CA SER A 50 7.83 2.27 -19.78
C SER A 50 7.20 0.98 -20.31
N ARG A 51 5.93 0.70 -19.98
CA ARG A 51 5.26 -0.57 -20.28
C ARG A 51 4.04 -0.36 -21.17
N ASN A 52 4.12 -0.91 -22.39
CA ASN A 52 3.07 -0.81 -23.41
C ASN A 52 1.72 -1.44 -22.98
N ASP A 53 1.77 -2.48 -22.15
CA ASP A 53 0.62 -3.19 -21.62
C ASP A 53 -0.13 -2.41 -20.52
N VAL A 54 0.61 -1.60 -19.75
CA VAL A 54 0.02 -0.63 -18.81
C VAL A 54 -0.56 0.55 -19.58
N ASP A 55 0.20 1.08 -20.53
CA ASP A 55 -0.22 2.19 -21.40
C ASP A 55 -1.51 1.89 -22.13
N LEU A 56 -1.70 0.66 -22.63
CA LEU A 56 -2.94 0.25 -23.27
C LEU A 56 -4.17 0.43 -22.36
N GLN A 57 -4.06 0.08 -21.07
CA GLN A 57 -5.17 0.23 -20.13
C GLN A 57 -5.36 1.68 -19.67
N LEU A 58 -4.27 2.43 -19.47
CA LEU A 58 -4.32 3.86 -19.15
C LEU A 58 -4.95 4.67 -20.29
N TYR A 59 -4.53 4.41 -21.54
CA TYR A 59 -5.14 5.03 -22.71
C TYR A 59 -6.61 4.68 -22.86
N ALA A 60 -7.03 3.48 -22.46
CA ALA A 60 -8.44 3.13 -22.46
C ALA A 60 -9.25 3.99 -21.48
N LEU A 61 -8.70 4.25 -20.28
CA LEU A 61 -9.33 5.12 -19.29
C LEU A 61 -9.37 6.57 -19.79
N ILE A 62 -8.25 7.09 -20.29
CA ILE A 62 -8.16 8.44 -20.87
C ILE A 62 -9.16 8.59 -22.03
N ALA A 63 -9.25 7.60 -22.92
CA ALA A 63 -10.22 7.60 -24.01
C ALA A 63 -11.67 7.63 -23.51
N ILE A 64 -12.02 6.87 -22.47
CA ILE A 64 -13.37 6.93 -21.90
C ILE A 64 -13.63 8.33 -21.32
N ILE A 65 -12.67 8.89 -20.57
CA ILE A 65 -12.81 10.21 -19.94
C ILE A 65 -12.97 11.31 -20.99
N LEU A 66 -12.06 11.39 -21.96
CA LEU A 66 -12.09 12.42 -23.01
C LEU A 66 -13.35 12.29 -23.88
N ARG A 67 -13.76 11.06 -24.24
CA ARG A 67 -14.99 10.85 -25.01
C ARG A 67 -16.22 11.35 -24.26
N GLU A 68 -16.37 10.99 -22.99
CA GLU A 68 -17.60 11.22 -22.23
C GLU A 68 -17.70 12.64 -21.67
N TYR A 69 -16.57 13.21 -21.23
CA TYR A 69 -16.53 14.47 -20.47
C TYR A 69 -15.96 15.65 -21.23
N VAL A 70 -15.25 15.44 -22.35
CA VAL A 70 -14.64 16.52 -23.14
C VAL A 70 -15.30 16.61 -24.51
N GLN A 71 -15.12 15.58 -25.35
CA GLN A 71 -15.58 15.56 -26.74
C GLN A 71 -17.11 15.74 -26.86
N LYS A 72 -17.92 15.23 -25.92
CA LYS A 72 -19.38 15.38 -25.96
C LYS A 72 -19.88 16.83 -26.01
N TRP A 73 -19.20 17.75 -25.33
CA TRP A 73 -19.57 19.16 -25.34
C TRP A 73 -18.66 19.96 -26.28
N TYR A 74 -17.37 19.63 -26.35
CA TYR A 74 -16.41 20.34 -27.20
C TYR A 74 -16.77 20.23 -28.69
N ASN A 75 -17.15 19.04 -29.16
CA ASN A 75 -17.55 18.81 -30.55
C ASN A 75 -18.86 19.54 -30.93
N LYS A 76 -19.64 20.03 -29.95
CA LYS A 76 -20.80 20.88 -30.21
C LYS A 76 -20.41 22.33 -30.50
N ILE A 77 -19.25 22.75 -30.00
CA ILE A 77 -18.74 24.12 -30.13
C ILE A 77 -17.79 24.21 -31.32
N THR A 78 -16.84 23.29 -31.45
CA THR A 78 -15.82 23.31 -32.51
C THR A 78 -15.44 21.87 -32.93
N PRO A 79 -15.28 21.58 -34.23
CA PRO A 79 -14.87 20.25 -34.72
C PRO A 79 -13.35 20.06 -34.72
N ASP A 80 -12.63 20.80 -33.87
CA ASP A 80 -11.18 20.75 -33.81
C ASP A 80 -10.71 19.47 -33.10
N GLU A 81 -9.94 18.64 -33.79
CA GLU A 81 -9.41 17.39 -33.24
C GLU A 81 -8.00 17.58 -32.63
N THR A 82 -7.36 18.73 -32.86
CA THR A 82 -5.99 19.02 -32.36
C THR A 82 -5.95 19.17 -30.84
N PHE A 83 -6.96 19.80 -30.25
CA PHE A 83 -7.10 19.93 -28.80
C PHE A 83 -7.02 18.60 -28.03
N VAL A 84 -7.59 17.52 -28.58
CA VAL A 84 -7.54 16.19 -27.95
C VAL A 84 -6.13 15.62 -28.00
N ALA A 85 -5.42 15.83 -29.12
CA ALA A 85 -4.04 15.39 -29.28
C ALA A 85 -3.10 16.15 -28.31
N GLU A 86 -3.25 17.47 -28.19
CA GLU A 86 -2.52 18.29 -27.21
C GLU A 86 -2.79 17.83 -25.78
N THR A 87 -4.06 17.61 -25.41
CA THR A 87 -4.42 17.10 -24.08
C THR A 87 -3.73 15.76 -23.78
N VAL A 88 -3.68 14.86 -24.77
CA VAL A 88 -2.98 13.57 -24.63
C VAL A 88 -1.47 13.76 -24.47
N GLN A 89 -0.86 14.72 -25.18
CA GLN A 89 0.57 15.04 -25.04
C GLN A 89 0.90 15.60 -23.66
N ILE A 90 0.06 16.50 -23.11
CA ILE A 90 0.22 17.05 -21.76
C ILE A 90 0.12 15.93 -20.72
N ILE A 91 -0.90 15.06 -20.84
CA ILE A 91 -1.05 13.89 -19.97
C ILE A 91 0.19 12.99 -20.07
N ALA A 92 0.70 12.74 -21.28
CA ALA A 92 1.89 11.91 -21.46
C ALA A 92 3.14 12.53 -20.84
N HIS A 93 3.31 13.86 -20.93
CA HIS A 93 4.39 14.55 -20.24
C HIS A 93 4.28 14.36 -18.72
N CYS A 94 3.11 14.62 -18.16
CA CYS A 94 2.85 14.49 -16.72
C CYS A 94 3.03 13.06 -16.22
N THR A 95 2.50 12.04 -16.92
CA THR A 95 2.60 10.64 -16.49
C THR A 95 4.02 10.12 -16.57
N ARG A 96 4.81 10.55 -17.57
CA ARG A 96 6.24 10.20 -17.65
C ARG A 96 7.03 10.85 -16.52
N ALA A 97 6.82 12.14 -16.28
CA ALA A 97 7.47 12.84 -15.17
C ALA A 97 7.16 12.14 -13.83
N LEU A 98 5.89 11.78 -13.64
CA LEU A 98 5.43 11.02 -12.49
C LEU A 98 6.08 9.63 -12.40
N GLU A 99 6.19 8.88 -13.50
CA GLU A 99 6.84 7.57 -13.52
C GLU A 99 8.33 7.67 -13.17
N GLN A 100 9.04 8.68 -13.70
CA GLN A 100 10.45 8.87 -13.39
C GLN A 100 10.67 9.18 -11.91
N ARG A 101 9.77 9.95 -11.31
CA ARG A 101 9.80 10.23 -9.86
C ARG A 101 9.45 8.96 -9.06
N LEU A 102 8.39 8.25 -9.43
CA LEU A 102 7.98 7.01 -8.76
C LEU A 102 9.07 5.94 -8.78
N ARG A 103 9.90 5.87 -9.84
CA ARG A 103 11.05 4.96 -9.90
C ARG A 103 12.14 5.23 -8.86
N LYS A 104 12.26 6.49 -8.43
CA LYS A 104 13.21 6.93 -7.40
C LYS A 104 12.66 6.73 -5.98
N VAL A 105 11.34 6.66 -5.84
CA VAL A 105 10.69 6.39 -4.56
C VAL A 105 10.92 4.94 -4.16
N ASP A 106 11.35 4.74 -2.91
CA ASP A 106 11.35 3.42 -2.30
C ASP A 106 9.93 3.07 -1.82
N LEU A 107 9.14 2.42 -2.68
CA LEU A 107 7.77 2.02 -2.35
C LEU A 107 7.71 1.03 -1.17
N GLU A 108 8.77 0.25 -0.95
CA GLU A 108 8.81 -0.72 0.14
C GLU A 108 8.86 -0.01 1.49
N SER A 109 9.80 0.93 1.64
CA SER A 109 9.90 1.78 2.83
C SER A 109 8.64 2.64 3.00
N LEU A 110 8.10 3.24 1.93
CA LEU A 110 6.89 4.06 2.01
C LEU A 110 5.68 3.27 2.53
N LEU A 111 5.44 2.06 1.98
CA LEU A 111 4.27 1.26 2.32
C LEU A 111 4.39 0.50 3.64
N PHE A 112 5.59 0.02 3.99
CA PHE A 112 5.79 -0.85 5.15
C PHE A 112 6.46 -0.17 6.34
N ASP A 113 7.04 1.01 6.18
CA ASP A 113 7.68 1.75 7.27
C ASP A 113 6.97 3.08 7.54
N GLU A 114 6.87 3.96 6.56
CA GLU A 114 6.42 5.34 6.80
C GLU A 114 4.90 5.48 6.96
N ILE A 115 4.10 4.86 6.08
CA ILE A 115 2.63 4.88 6.22
C ILE A 115 2.20 4.19 7.52
N PRO A 116 2.73 3.01 7.89
CA PRO A 116 2.43 2.41 9.18
C PRO A 116 2.84 3.26 10.37
N ASP A 117 3.91 4.06 10.28
CA ASP A 117 4.26 5.03 11.33
C ASP A 117 3.19 6.10 11.52
N LEU A 118 2.65 6.65 10.42
CA LEU A 118 1.54 7.59 10.48
C LEU A 118 0.29 6.97 11.12
N VAL A 119 0.00 5.71 10.77
CA VAL A 119 -1.10 4.96 11.40
C VAL A 119 -0.84 4.74 12.89
N ASP A 120 0.39 4.39 13.29
CA ASP A 120 0.75 4.21 14.69
C ASP A 120 0.61 5.53 15.48
N LYS A 121 1.11 6.63 14.92
CA LYS A 121 0.94 7.97 15.50
C LYS A 121 -0.52 8.34 15.65
N HIS A 122 -1.35 8.05 14.63
CA HIS A 122 -2.79 8.27 14.69
C HIS A 122 -3.46 7.45 15.79
N VAL A 123 -3.17 6.15 15.87
CA VAL A 123 -3.69 5.25 16.91
C VAL A 123 -3.31 5.74 18.32
N ASN A 124 -2.05 6.09 18.52
CA ASN A 124 -1.56 6.62 19.81
C ASN A 124 -2.24 7.93 20.18
N THR A 125 -2.35 8.86 19.22
CA THR A 125 -2.95 10.17 19.45
C THR A 125 -4.45 10.06 19.74
N TYR A 126 -5.16 9.22 18.98
CA TYR A 126 -6.58 8.94 19.19
C TYR A 126 -6.84 8.35 20.57
N ARG A 127 -6.08 7.32 20.96
CA ARG A 127 -6.24 6.69 22.28
C ARG A 127 -5.90 7.66 23.41
N ALA A 128 -4.85 8.46 23.26
CA ALA A 128 -4.48 9.47 24.24
C ALA A 128 -5.59 10.53 24.39
N SER A 129 -6.17 11.00 23.29
CA SER A 129 -7.22 12.03 23.33
C SER A 129 -8.56 11.52 23.84
N HIS A 130 -8.88 10.25 23.62
CA HIS A 130 -10.13 9.62 24.07
C HIS A 130 -10.00 8.97 25.46
N SER A 131 -8.79 8.89 26.02
CA SER A 131 -8.60 8.50 27.41
C SER A 131 -9.08 9.63 28.34
N GLN A 132 -10.20 9.42 29.03
CA GLN A 132 -10.75 10.40 29.98
C GLN A 132 -9.85 10.52 31.22
N VAL A 133 -8.79 11.32 31.11
CA VAL A 133 -7.89 11.65 32.23
C VAL A 133 -8.49 12.77 33.10
N ALA A 134 -9.28 13.66 32.50
CA ALA A 134 -9.93 14.78 33.20
C ALA A 134 -11.09 14.27 34.09
N ARG A 135 -11.05 14.64 35.38
CA ARG A 135 -12.14 14.39 36.32
C ARG A 135 -13.13 15.57 36.30
N PRO A 136 -14.45 15.33 36.45
CA PRO A 136 -15.42 16.42 36.62
C PRO A 136 -14.98 17.39 37.74
N PRO A 137 -15.12 18.72 37.56
CA PRO A 137 -16.01 19.39 36.61
C PRO A 137 -15.37 19.78 35.25
N VAL A 138 -14.12 19.42 34.98
CA VAL A 138 -13.46 19.81 33.73
C VAL A 138 -13.93 18.92 32.59
N HIS A 139 -14.67 19.49 31.64
CA HIS A 139 -15.03 18.82 30.39
C HIS A 139 -14.02 19.20 29.32
N THR A 140 -13.38 18.21 28.70
CA THR A 140 -12.42 18.40 27.61
C THR A 140 -12.94 17.71 26.36
N ASP A 141 -12.94 18.41 25.23
CA ASP A 141 -13.27 17.81 23.94
C ASP A 141 -12.10 16.96 23.43
N ALA A 142 -12.37 15.71 23.07
CA ALA A 142 -11.35 14.78 22.57
C ALA A 142 -10.72 15.26 21.26
N ARG A 143 -11.48 15.99 20.42
CA ARG A 143 -10.98 16.54 19.16
C ARG A 143 -9.96 17.65 19.37
N GLU A 144 -10.19 18.51 20.36
CA GLU A 144 -9.22 19.55 20.73
C GLU A 144 -7.93 18.95 21.29
N ILE A 145 -8.04 17.93 22.14
CA ILE A 145 -6.87 17.21 22.66
C ILE A 145 -6.11 16.57 21.50
N TYR A 146 -6.82 15.88 20.60
CA TYR A 146 -6.21 15.26 19.42
C TYR A 146 -5.41 16.28 18.59
N HIS A 147 -6.04 17.41 18.24
CA HIS A 147 -5.41 18.46 17.46
C HIS A 147 -4.23 19.12 18.19
N SER A 148 -4.27 19.22 19.52
CA SER A 148 -3.15 19.75 20.31
C SER A 148 -1.91 18.83 20.29
N ILE A 149 -2.12 17.51 20.17
CA ILE A 149 -1.05 16.51 20.10
C ILE A 149 -0.53 16.40 18.65
N TRP A 150 -1.42 16.48 17.66
CA TRP A 150 -1.08 16.47 16.24
C TRP A 150 -1.67 17.70 15.52
N PRO A 151 -0.98 18.86 15.60
CA PRO A 151 -1.47 20.08 14.99
C PRO A 151 -1.35 20.02 13.47
N LEU A 152 -2.43 20.36 12.77
CA LEU A 152 -2.47 20.54 11.32
C LEU A 152 -3.16 21.86 10.99
N PRO A 153 -2.44 22.89 10.48
CA PRO A 153 -3.01 24.23 10.26
C PRO A 153 -4.30 24.25 9.42
N ALA A 154 -4.40 23.34 8.44
CA ALA A 154 -5.58 23.19 7.57
C ALA A 154 -6.87 22.78 8.32
N LEU A 155 -6.76 22.20 9.52
CA LEU A 155 -7.88 21.71 10.33
C LEU A 155 -8.11 22.55 11.60
N SER A 156 -7.51 23.73 11.66
CA SER A 156 -7.76 24.74 12.69
C SER A 156 -8.75 25.79 12.17
N PRO A 157 -9.70 26.28 12.99
CA PRO A 157 -10.04 25.82 14.33
C PRO A 157 -10.79 24.48 14.34
N VAL A 158 -10.81 23.80 15.49
CA VAL A 158 -11.55 22.53 15.67
C VAL A 158 -13.07 22.80 15.55
N PRO A 159 -13.83 22.01 14.76
CA PRO A 159 -15.23 22.29 14.49
C PRO A 159 -16.09 21.99 15.73
N LYS A 160 -16.81 23.00 16.21
CA LYS A 160 -17.74 22.91 17.35
C LYS A 160 -19.16 23.18 16.90
N THR A 161 -20.13 22.40 17.38
CA THR A 161 -21.56 22.62 17.12
C THR A 161 -22.06 23.97 17.65
N ASP A 162 -21.43 24.46 18.73
CA ASP A 162 -21.83 25.68 19.41
C ASP A 162 -21.34 26.96 18.71
N ALA A 163 -20.38 26.82 17.77
CA ALA A 163 -19.75 27.94 17.07
C ALA A 163 -19.69 27.66 15.55
N PRO A 164 -20.75 28.00 14.80
CA PRO A 164 -20.81 27.72 13.36
C PRO A 164 -19.73 28.47 12.56
N SER A 165 -19.23 29.61 13.06
CA SER A 165 -18.13 30.36 12.45
C SER A 165 -16.83 29.56 12.41
N ALA A 166 -16.58 28.70 13.42
CA ALA A 166 -15.39 27.85 13.44
C ALA A 166 -15.44 26.78 12.34
N ILE A 167 -16.64 26.27 12.02
CA ILE A 167 -16.82 25.28 10.95
C ILE A 167 -16.53 25.90 9.58
N THR A 168 -17.02 27.12 9.34
CA THR A 168 -16.78 27.83 8.08
C THR A 168 -15.32 28.23 7.92
N GLU A 169 -14.70 28.76 8.97
CA GLU A 169 -13.28 29.15 8.97
C GLU A 169 -12.38 27.93 8.73
N GLN A 170 -12.66 26.80 9.37
CA GLN A 170 -11.93 25.56 9.13
C GLN A 170 -12.07 25.11 7.67
N ALA A 171 -13.28 25.16 7.10
CA ALA A 171 -13.51 24.74 5.72
C ALA A 171 -12.76 25.64 4.71
N GLU A 172 -12.66 26.94 4.98
CA GLU A 172 -11.88 27.90 4.20
C GLU A 172 -10.37 27.61 4.29
N ASN A 173 -9.86 27.36 5.51
CA ASN A 173 -8.46 26.99 5.72
C ASN A 173 -8.11 25.68 5.02
N GLU A 174 -9.02 24.70 5.08
CA GLU A 174 -8.86 23.43 4.40
C GLU A 174 -8.83 23.63 2.88
N ALA A 175 -9.72 24.46 2.33
CA ALA A 175 -9.74 24.78 0.89
C ALA A 175 -8.46 25.50 0.44
N ALA A 176 -8.00 26.49 1.21
CA ALA A 176 -6.74 27.18 0.93
C ALA A 176 -5.56 26.21 0.95
N TYR A 177 -5.50 25.30 1.92
CA TYR A 177 -4.45 24.30 2.02
C TYR A 177 -4.42 23.34 0.81
N ARG A 178 -5.59 22.84 0.39
CA ARG A 178 -5.69 22.00 -0.81
C ARG A 178 -5.24 22.73 -2.07
N GLN A 179 -5.61 23.99 -2.24
CA GLN A 179 -5.16 24.82 -3.36
C GLN A 179 -3.63 24.93 -3.40
N LEU A 180 -3.00 25.20 -2.25
CA LEU A 180 -1.53 25.27 -2.15
C LEU A 180 -0.86 23.95 -2.54
N LEU A 181 -1.36 22.82 -2.07
CA LEU A 181 -0.84 21.50 -2.45
C LEU A 181 -0.92 21.30 -3.97
N VAL A 182 -2.07 21.58 -4.57
CA VAL A 182 -2.26 21.39 -6.02
C VAL A 182 -1.40 22.35 -6.84
N GLN A 183 -1.29 23.61 -6.44
CA GLN A 183 -0.43 24.58 -7.12
C GLN A 183 1.04 24.19 -7.08
N GLY A 184 1.52 23.62 -5.96
CA GLY A 184 2.86 23.06 -5.88
C GLY A 184 3.07 21.88 -6.82
N VAL A 185 2.10 20.96 -6.87
CA VAL A 185 2.12 19.81 -7.80
C VAL A 185 2.13 20.26 -9.25
N LEU A 186 1.32 21.27 -9.61
CA LEU A 186 1.26 21.80 -10.97
C LEU A 186 2.58 22.45 -11.39
N ALA A 187 3.23 23.24 -10.54
CA ALA A 187 4.52 23.84 -10.84
C ALA A 187 5.60 22.81 -11.19
N LEU A 188 5.52 21.60 -10.61
CA LEU A 188 6.51 20.55 -10.80
C LEU A 188 6.18 19.57 -11.94
N LEU A 189 4.89 19.31 -12.21
CA LEU A 189 4.48 18.31 -13.21
C LEU A 189 4.11 18.91 -14.56
N LEU A 190 3.63 20.15 -14.60
CA LEU A 190 3.13 20.77 -15.82
C LEU A 190 4.30 21.31 -16.68
N PRO A 191 4.23 21.18 -18.02
CA PRO A 191 5.17 21.87 -18.92
C PRO A 191 5.13 23.38 -18.75
N THR A 192 6.23 24.09 -19.00
CA THR A 192 6.33 25.55 -18.82
C THR A 192 5.37 26.31 -19.74
N GLU A 193 5.18 25.84 -20.97
CA GLU A 193 4.24 26.42 -21.94
C GLU A 193 2.78 26.38 -21.42
N ASP A 194 2.40 25.29 -20.76
CA ASP A 194 1.06 25.12 -20.19
C ASP A 194 0.92 25.77 -18.81
N LEU A 195 2.03 25.96 -18.09
CA LEU A 195 2.09 26.65 -16.80
C LEU A 195 1.83 28.16 -16.97
N GLU A 196 2.29 28.75 -18.08
CA GLU A 196 1.98 30.14 -18.45
C GLU A 196 0.48 30.35 -18.78
N ASN A 197 -0.27 29.28 -19.05
CA ASN A 197 -1.70 29.38 -19.33
C ASN A 197 -2.52 29.44 -18.04
N ASP A 198 -2.83 30.66 -17.60
CA ASP A 198 -3.64 30.96 -16.41
C ASP A 198 -4.99 30.23 -16.39
N CYS A 199 -5.65 30.05 -17.54
CA CYS A 199 -6.96 29.40 -17.62
C CYS A 199 -6.84 27.91 -17.32
N LEU A 200 -5.82 27.25 -17.90
CA LEU A 200 -5.55 25.84 -17.67
C LEU A 200 -5.15 25.60 -16.22
N THR A 201 -4.22 26.39 -15.69
CA THR A 201 -3.73 26.20 -14.30
C THR A 201 -4.84 26.46 -13.28
N ALA A 202 -5.69 27.47 -13.49
CA ALA A 202 -6.84 27.73 -12.63
C ALA A 202 -7.88 26.59 -12.70
N LEU A 203 -8.24 26.11 -13.89
CA LEU A 203 -9.25 25.08 -14.06
C LEU A 203 -8.77 23.72 -13.53
N VAL A 204 -7.56 23.32 -13.91
CA VAL A 204 -6.94 22.08 -13.45
C VAL A 204 -6.70 22.16 -11.94
N GLY A 205 -6.21 23.30 -11.44
CA GLY A 205 -6.05 23.58 -10.02
C GLY A 205 -7.34 23.37 -9.23
N GLN A 206 -8.44 23.97 -9.68
CA GLN A 206 -9.75 23.85 -9.05
C GLN A 206 -10.27 22.41 -9.05
N ILE A 207 -10.10 21.69 -10.16
CA ILE A 207 -10.53 20.29 -10.26
C ILE A 207 -9.76 19.41 -9.29
N PHE A 208 -8.44 19.49 -9.27
CA PHE A 208 -7.65 18.66 -8.35
C PHE A 208 -7.88 19.06 -6.89
N SER A 209 -7.98 20.35 -6.58
CA SER A 209 -8.17 20.83 -5.21
C SER A 209 -9.54 20.47 -4.65
N GLU A 210 -10.64 20.72 -5.39
CA GLU A 210 -12.00 20.53 -4.87
C GLU A 210 -12.56 19.14 -5.19
N LEU A 211 -12.39 18.65 -6.42
CA LEU A 211 -13.00 17.38 -6.83
C LEU A 211 -12.21 16.16 -6.35
N ILE A 212 -10.88 16.24 -6.37
CA ILE A 212 -10.04 15.12 -5.96
C ILE A 212 -9.70 15.24 -4.47
N ILE A 213 -8.95 16.25 -4.06
CA ILE A 213 -8.51 16.34 -2.66
C ILE A 213 -9.70 16.70 -1.74
N GLY A 214 -10.51 17.70 -2.08
CA GLY A 214 -11.63 18.11 -1.24
C GLY A 214 -12.70 17.03 -1.09
N ASN A 215 -13.23 16.55 -2.21
CA ASN A 215 -14.34 15.60 -2.18
C ASN A 215 -13.89 14.15 -1.91
N VAL A 216 -12.85 13.64 -2.57
CA VAL A 216 -12.41 12.24 -2.39
C VAL A 216 -11.57 12.09 -1.13
N VAL A 217 -10.54 12.90 -0.96
CA VAL A 217 -9.58 12.74 0.14
C VAL A 217 -10.18 13.21 1.46
N ALA A 218 -10.65 14.45 1.54
CA ALA A 218 -11.09 15.00 2.81
C ALA A 218 -12.49 14.56 3.24
N ASN A 219 -13.45 14.47 2.31
CA ASN A 219 -14.85 14.22 2.66
C ASN A 219 -15.31 12.76 2.49
N ARG A 220 -14.56 11.93 1.77
CA ARG A 220 -14.91 10.50 1.60
C ARG A 220 -13.92 9.59 2.30
N LEU A 221 -12.62 9.71 2.05
CA LEU A 221 -11.61 8.81 2.61
C LEU A 221 -11.43 8.98 4.13
N ALA A 222 -11.64 10.19 4.66
CA ALA A 222 -11.61 10.41 6.10
C ALA A 222 -12.85 9.87 6.83
N GLU A 223 -13.95 9.58 6.12
CA GLU A 223 -15.15 9.06 6.76
C GLU A 223 -14.95 7.61 7.23
N PRO A 224 -15.35 7.27 8.48
CA PRO A 224 -15.15 5.94 9.06
C PRO A 224 -15.64 4.79 8.19
N TRP A 225 -16.80 4.97 7.54
CA TRP A 225 -17.43 3.94 6.73
C TRP A 225 -16.55 3.51 5.55
N LEU A 226 -15.84 4.44 4.91
CA LEU A 226 -15.05 4.13 3.73
C LEU A 226 -13.74 3.44 4.12
N ILE A 227 -13.13 3.83 5.25
CA ILE A 227 -11.98 3.13 5.83
C ILE A 227 -12.36 1.68 6.13
N TRP A 228 -13.50 1.44 6.76
CA TRP A 228 -13.96 0.08 7.09
C TRP A 228 -14.32 -0.76 5.87
N GLU A 229 -14.99 -0.20 4.85
CA GLU A 229 -15.19 -0.90 3.57
C GLU A 229 -13.86 -1.21 2.88
N GLY A 230 -12.89 -0.29 2.93
CA GLY A 230 -11.53 -0.51 2.44
C GLY A 230 -10.86 -1.71 3.11
N LEU A 231 -10.96 -1.81 4.44
CA LEU A 231 -10.45 -2.97 5.21
C LEU A 231 -11.17 -4.27 4.85
N ILE A 232 -12.50 -4.23 4.63
CA ILE A 232 -13.27 -5.41 4.16
C ILE A 232 -12.75 -5.87 2.80
N ILE A 233 -12.60 -4.96 1.85
CA ILE A 233 -12.10 -5.29 0.51
C ILE A 233 -10.69 -5.87 0.60
N LEU A 234 -9.80 -5.24 1.37
CA LEU A 234 -8.43 -5.71 1.57
C LEU A 234 -8.39 -7.12 2.18
N SER A 235 -9.20 -7.39 3.20
CA SER A 235 -9.32 -8.72 3.79
C SER A 235 -9.80 -9.78 2.77
N GLY A 236 -10.75 -9.40 1.91
CA GLY A 236 -11.25 -10.25 0.84
C GLY A 236 -10.18 -10.58 -0.20
N LEU A 237 -9.34 -9.61 -0.56
CA LEU A 237 -8.22 -9.79 -1.49
C LEU A 237 -7.15 -10.73 -0.90
N ILE A 238 -6.79 -10.53 0.36
CA ILE A 238 -5.83 -11.40 1.07
C ILE A 238 -6.34 -12.84 1.10
N ARG A 239 -7.63 -13.04 1.41
CA ARG A 239 -8.23 -14.39 1.44
C ARG A 239 -8.28 -15.04 0.07
N ARG A 240 -8.69 -14.30 -0.97
CA ARG A 240 -8.69 -14.82 -2.36
C ARG A 240 -7.31 -15.28 -2.80
N ARG A 241 -6.26 -14.55 -2.40
CA ARG A 241 -4.88 -14.94 -2.70
C ARG A 241 -4.45 -16.21 -1.95
N ALA A 242 -4.89 -16.37 -0.69
CA ALA A 242 -4.60 -17.57 0.10
C ALA A 242 -5.31 -18.83 -0.43
N ASP A 243 -6.51 -18.66 -0.99
CA ASP A 243 -7.34 -19.75 -1.53
C ASP A 243 -6.99 -20.15 -2.98
N ASP A 244 -6.09 -19.43 -3.66
CA ASP A 244 -5.73 -19.68 -5.06
C ASP A 244 -4.86 -20.97 -5.19
N PRO A 245 -5.38 -22.05 -5.81
CA PRO A 245 -4.69 -23.35 -5.85
C PRO A 245 -3.41 -23.34 -6.70
N SER A 246 -3.20 -22.31 -7.52
CA SER A 246 -1.99 -22.14 -8.33
C SER A 246 -0.73 -21.87 -7.49
N ALA A 247 -0.88 -21.23 -6.33
CA ALA A 247 0.22 -20.93 -5.40
C ALA A 247 0.61 -22.12 -4.47
N GLN A 248 -0.19 -23.19 -4.44
CA GLN A 248 0.06 -24.39 -3.61
C GLN A 248 0.65 -25.58 -4.40
N SER A 249 1.08 -25.37 -5.65
CA SER A 249 1.49 -26.45 -6.56
C SER A 249 2.90 -27.02 -6.35
N SER A 250 3.65 -26.62 -5.31
CA SER A 250 5.04 -27.08 -5.10
C SER A 250 5.31 -27.93 -3.85
N THR A 251 4.31 -28.35 -3.06
CA THR A 251 4.57 -29.32 -1.98
C THR A 251 3.33 -30.11 -1.55
N ARG A 252 2.79 -30.95 -2.45
CA ARG A 252 1.91 -32.04 -2.04
C ARG A 252 2.12 -33.26 -2.94
N SER A 253 3.23 -33.95 -2.71
CA SER A 253 3.35 -35.35 -3.09
C SER A 253 2.31 -36.17 -2.30
N SER A 254 1.23 -36.50 -2.99
CA SER A 254 0.40 -37.68 -2.88
C SER A 254 0.68 -38.63 -1.71
N THR A 255 -0.06 -38.50 -0.62
CA THR A 255 -0.42 -39.66 0.20
C THR A 255 -1.93 -39.63 0.43
N ASN A 256 -2.61 -40.50 -0.31
CA ASN A 256 -4.04 -40.72 -0.28
C ASN A 256 -4.36 -41.49 1.02
N ILE A 257 -4.88 -40.81 2.04
CA ILE A 257 -5.47 -41.46 3.22
C ILE A 257 -6.81 -40.79 3.51
N GLN A 258 -7.88 -41.58 3.32
CA GLN A 258 -9.26 -41.23 3.68
C GLN A 258 -9.36 -40.86 5.17
N PRO A 259 -10.11 -39.81 5.54
CA PRO A 259 -10.33 -39.49 6.95
C PRO A 259 -11.47 -40.35 7.50
N THR A 260 -11.14 -41.40 8.26
CA THR A 260 -12.12 -42.01 9.16
C THR A 260 -12.17 -41.21 10.46
N SER A 261 -13.36 -40.70 10.78
CA SER A 261 -13.66 -39.99 12.01
C SER A 261 -13.44 -40.90 13.22
N ALA A 262 -12.32 -40.72 13.92
CA ALA A 262 -12.10 -41.31 15.24
C ALA A 262 -12.03 -40.20 16.30
N LYS A 263 -12.99 -40.25 17.24
CA LYS A 263 -13.02 -39.41 18.46
C LYS A 263 -11.70 -39.58 19.22
N ARG A 264 -10.93 -38.51 19.37
CA ARG A 264 -9.66 -38.53 20.12
C ARG A 264 -9.92 -38.60 21.62
N SER A 265 -9.69 -39.77 22.20
CA SER A 265 -9.45 -39.92 23.63
C SER A 265 -8.06 -39.35 23.98
N PHE A 266 -7.98 -38.58 25.06
CA PHE A 266 -6.76 -37.91 25.52
C PHE A 266 -5.75 -38.97 26.00
N SER A 267 -4.66 -39.16 25.26
CA SER A 267 -3.58 -40.07 25.65
C SER A 267 -2.53 -39.32 26.44
N ILE A 268 -2.33 -39.72 27.70
CA ILE A 268 -1.28 -39.23 28.62
C ILE A 268 0.12 -39.34 27.97
N HIS A 269 0.29 -40.26 27.02
CA HIS A 269 1.50 -40.40 26.21
C HIS A 269 1.78 -39.17 25.34
N GLY A 270 0.75 -38.48 24.84
CA GLY A 270 0.88 -37.25 24.06
C GLY A 270 1.34 -36.07 24.90
N LEU A 271 0.90 -35.98 26.16
CA LEU A 271 1.38 -34.99 27.13
C LEU A 271 2.85 -35.24 27.52
N PHE A 272 3.23 -36.51 27.70
CA PHE A 272 4.61 -36.87 27.99
C PHE A 272 5.56 -36.55 26.82
N LEU A 273 5.16 -36.89 25.60
CA LEU A 273 5.95 -36.62 24.40
C LEU A 273 6.07 -35.12 24.10
N THR A 274 5.01 -34.35 24.33
CA THR A 274 5.06 -32.89 24.21
C THR A 274 5.96 -32.27 25.28
N LEU A 275 5.88 -32.72 26.53
CA LEU A 275 6.80 -32.27 27.60
C LEU A 275 8.27 -32.58 27.26
N LEU A 276 8.53 -33.79 26.75
CA LEU A 276 9.86 -34.21 26.32
C LEU A 276 10.37 -33.37 25.14
N GLN A 277 9.48 -33.03 24.19
CA GLN A 277 9.79 -32.19 23.05
C GLN A 277 10.13 -30.75 23.49
N TRP A 278 9.39 -30.18 24.44
CA TRP A 278 9.70 -28.88 25.04
C TRP A 278 11.02 -28.89 25.80
N CYS A 279 11.33 -29.96 26.55
CA CYS A 279 12.62 -30.13 27.21
C CYS A 279 13.78 -30.23 26.21
N PHE A 280 13.61 -30.97 25.11
CA PHE A 280 14.61 -31.05 24.03
C PHE A 280 14.79 -29.70 23.32
N LEU A 281 13.72 -28.95 23.08
CA LEU A 281 13.80 -27.63 22.47
C LEU A 281 14.55 -26.65 23.39
N ALA A 282 14.24 -26.66 24.69
CA ALA A 282 14.93 -25.84 25.69
C ALA A 282 16.42 -26.21 25.80
N ALA A 283 16.76 -27.50 25.82
CA ALA A 283 18.14 -27.96 25.88
C ALA A 283 18.95 -27.57 24.62
N ASN A 284 18.33 -27.62 23.43
CA ASN A 284 18.96 -27.16 22.20
C ASN A 284 19.11 -25.63 22.15
N LEU A 285 18.14 -24.87 22.68
CA LEU A 285 18.24 -23.42 22.81
C LEU A 285 19.37 -23.01 23.77
N ILE A 286 19.50 -23.70 24.91
CA ILE A 286 20.61 -23.49 25.85
C ILE A 286 21.95 -23.86 25.21
N ARG A 287 22.04 -24.99 24.49
CA ARG A 287 23.27 -25.35 23.75
C ARG A 287 23.62 -24.32 22.68
N PHE A 288 22.63 -23.84 21.92
CA PHE A 288 22.84 -22.83 20.90
C PHE A 288 23.36 -21.52 21.50
N THR A 289 22.73 -21.03 22.57
CA THR A 289 23.16 -19.81 23.27
C THR A 289 24.56 -19.94 23.87
N VAL A 290 24.88 -21.08 24.51
CA VAL A 290 26.23 -21.34 25.03
C VAL A 290 27.25 -21.42 23.91
N THR A 291 26.93 -22.10 22.80
CA THR A 291 27.85 -22.21 21.65
C THR A 291 28.08 -20.84 21.01
N ALA A 292 27.04 -20.01 20.90
CA ALA A 292 27.12 -18.64 20.39
C ALA A 292 27.97 -17.71 21.30
N VAL A 293 27.84 -17.83 22.62
CA VAL A 293 28.65 -17.08 23.61
C VAL A 293 30.12 -17.55 23.62
N VAL A 294 30.37 -18.85 23.41
CA VAL A 294 31.73 -19.37 23.33
C VAL A 294 32.40 -19.00 22.00
N SER A 295 31.64 -18.92 20.91
CA SER A 295 32.14 -18.58 19.56
C SER A 295 32.33 -17.08 19.34
N SER A 296 31.78 -16.24 20.21
CA SER A 296 31.96 -14.78 20.18
C SER A 296 33.25 -14.28 20.83
N ARG A 297 34.09 -15.18 21.39
CA ARG A 297 35.39 -14.82 21.99
C ARG A 297 36.58 -14.79 21.02
N SER A 298 36.37 -14.90 19.71
CA SER A 298 37.48 -14.98 18.74
C SER A 298 37.37 -14.06 17.51
N ILE A 299 36.69 -12.91 17.61
CA ILE A 299 36.70 -11.92 16.52
C ILE A 299 37.28 -10.59 17.04
N PRO A 300 38.40 -10.09 16.47
CA PRO A 300 38.94 -8.79 16.85
C PRO A 300 37.97 -7.67 16.42
N PRO A 301 37.81 -6.61 17.25
CA PRO A 301 36.95 -5.48 16.90
C PRO A 301 37.60 -4.68 15.75
N ARG A 302 36.90 -4.53 14.61
CA ARG A 302 37.24 -3.49 13.63
C ARG A 302 36.64 -2.18 14.12
N ILE A 303 37.52 -1.31 14.59
CA ILE A 303 37.26 0.11 14.84
C ILE A 303 36.87 0.75 13.50
N HIS A 304 35.68 1.34 13.41
CA HIS A 304 35.37 2.36 12.41
C HIS A 304 35.60 3.74 13.07
N PRO A 305 36.39 4.64 12.46
CA PRO A 305 36.63 5.96 13.02
C PRO A 305 35.38 6.83 12.89
N ALA A 306 35.08 7.60 13.93
CA ALA A 306 34.06 8.63 13.91
C ALA A 306 34.53 9.85 13.12
N GLY A 307 33.63 10.40 12.29
CA GLY A 307 33.54 11.82 11.95
C GLY A 307 34.24 12.29 10.67
N LEU A 308 33.44 12.65 9.65
CA LEU A 308 33.44 13.99 9.05
C LEU A 308 32.18 14.13 8.18
N LEU A 309 31.63 15.35 8.12
CA LEU A 309 30.51 15.77 7.29
C LEU A 309 30.61 15.24 5.85
N ASP A 310 29.58 14.53 5.38
CA ASP A 310 29.26 14.50 3.96
C ASP A 310 27.74 14.52 3.76
N THR A 311 27.31 15.58 3.11
CA THR A 311 25.95 15.97 2.81
C THR A 311 25.44 15.21 1.59
N HIS A 312 25.40 13.88 1.63
CA HIS A 312 24.66 13.05 0.67
C HIS A 312 24.32 11.73 1.37
N ALA A 313 23.27 11.75 2.20
CA ALA A 313 22.75 10.54 2.81
C ALA A 313 22.11 9.66 1.71
N GLU A 314 22.89 8.71 1.19
CA GLU A 314 22.35 7.49 0.58
C GLU A 314 21.23 6.95 1.50
N PRO A 315 20.08 6.50 0.96
CA PRO A 315 19.00 6.01 1.79
C PRO A 315 19.51 4.79 2.58
N VAL A 316 19.67 4.97 3.88
CA VAL A 316 20.05 3.91 4.80
C VAL A 316 18.93 2.87 4.76
N LYS A 317 19.16 1.77 4.04
CA LYS A 317 18.18 0.69 3.94
C LYS A 317 17.93 0.11 5.33
N VAL A 318 16.67 0.09 5.72
CA VAL A 318 16.22 -0.46 7.00
C VAL A 318 15.91 -1.95 6.79
N PRO A 319 16.39 -2.87 7.65
CA PRO A 319 16.04 -4.28 7.51
C PRO A 319 14.52 -4.47 7.67
N VAL A 320 13.93 -5.40 6.91
CA VAL A 320 12.46 -5.65 6.90
C VAL A 320 11.88 -5.93 8.29
N LEU A 321 12.67 -6.56 9.16
CA LEU A 321 12.29 -6.82 10.55
C LEU A 321 12.28 -5.57 11.43
N ALA A 322 12.91 -4.47 11.02
CA ALA A 322 12.87 -3.18 11.69
C ALA A 322 11.76 -2.26 11.15
N PHE A 323 11.03 -2.66 10.11
CA PHE A 323 9.92 -1.88 9.58
C PHE A 323 8.85 -1.61 10.62
N ARG A 324 8.32 -0.38 10.60
CA ARG A 324 7.31 0.10 11.54
C ARG A 324 5.94 -0.54 11.37
N ILE A 325 5.70 -1.33 10.32
CA ILE A 325 4.50 -2.17 10.21
C ILE A 325 4.32 -3.11 11.39
N TRP A 326 5.40 -3.66 11.96
CA TRP A 326 5.30 -4.57 13.11
C TRP A 326 4.85 -3.88 14.39
N PRO A 327 5.52 -2.80 14.87
CA PRO A 327 5.04 -2.07 16.03
C PRO A 327 3.66 -1.45 15.78
N ALA A 328 3.40 -0.87 14.60
CA ALA A 328 2.10 -0.27 14.27
C ALA A 328 0.96 -1.31 14.33
N SER A 329 1.17 -2.49 13.73
CA SER A 329 0.19 -3.58 13.79
C SER A 329 -0.02 -4.05 15.22
N SER A 330 1.07 -4.20 15.99
CA SER A 330 1.01 -4.62 17.39
C SER A 330 0.24 -3.63 18.27
N ASN A 331 0.42 -2.33 18.03
CA ASN A 331 -0.28 -1.29 18.75
C ASN A 331 -1.75 -1.25 18.33
N LEU A 332 -2.05 -1.34 17.03
CA LEU A 332 -3.41 -1.37 16.51
C LEU A 332 -4.24 -2.50 17.15
N ILE A 333 -3.67 -3.70 17.31
CA ILE A 333 -4.35 -4.82 17.98
C ILE A 333 -4.24 -4.81 19.52
N GLU A 334 -3.66 -3.77 20.11
CA GLU A 334 -3.45 -3.61 21.56
C GLU A 334 -2.61 -4.73 22.19
N MET A 335 -1.59 -5.22 21.50
CA MET A 335 -0.78 -6.36 21.93
C MET A 335 -0.16 -6.15 23.31
N ASN A 336 0.38 -4.96 23.57
CA ASN A 336 1.00 -4.64 24.85
C ASN A 336 -0.02 -4.56 26.00
N LEU A 337 -1.27 -4.18 25.73
CA LEU A 337 -2.33 -4.12 26.75
C LEU A 337 -2.95 -5.50 27.01
N ARG A 338 -3.14 -6.31 25.96
CA ARG A 338 -3.79 -7.62 26.06
C ARG A 338 -2.82 -8.71 26.51
N MET A 339 -1.62 -8.74 25.94
CA MET A 339 -0.59 -9.76 26.17
C MET A 339 0.82 -9.14 26.17
N PRO A 340 1.21 -8.43 27.25
CA PRO A 340 2.52 -7.78 27.34
C PRO A 340 3.69 -8.76 27.22
N TRP A 341 3.50 -10.01 27.66
CA TRP A 341 4.50 -11.07 27.51
C TRP A 341 4.75 -11.39 26.03
N LEU A 342 3.72 -11.40 25.19
CA LEU A 342 3.85 -11.69 23.76
C LEU A 342 4.61 -10.55 23.07
N GLY A 343 4.25 -9.30 23.38
CA GLY A 343 4.98 -8.11 22.95
C GLY A 343 6.47 -8.19 23.30
N GLY A 344 6.78 -8.40 24.58
CA GLY A 344 8.17 -8.54 25.04
C GLY A 344 8.92 -9.70 24.37
N THR A 345 8.29 -10.86 24.18
CA THR A 345 8.94 -11.99 23.49
C THR A 345 9.23 -11.71 22.02
N LEU A 346 8.30 -11.09 21.29
CA LEU A 346 8.49 -10.78 19.88
C LEU A 346 9.55 -9.70 19.69
N SER A 347 9.54 -8.64 20.51
CA SER A 347 10.58 -7.61 20.49
C SER A 347 11.96 -8.17 20.86
N PHE A 348 12.02 -9.10 21.82
CA PHE A 348 13.28 -9.77 22.17
C PHE A 348 13.78 -10.68 21.04
N LEU A 349 12.89 -11.42 20.38
CA LEU A 349 13.23 -12.24 19.21
C LEU A 349 13.70 -11.38 18.03
N GLN A 350 13.03 -10.26 17.77
CA GLN A 350 13.42 -9.26 16.78
C GLN A 350 14.81 -8.70 17.10
N TRP A 351 15.04 -8.33 18.35
CA TRP A 351 16.35 -7.83 18.80
C TRP A 351 17.45 -8.89 18.67
N ILE A 352 17.18 -10.16 19.03
CA ILE A 352 18.12 -11.27 18.81
C ILE A 352 18.40 -11.46 17.32
N ALA A 353 17.38 -11.39 16.47
CA ALA A 353 17.53 -11.59 15.03
C ALA A 353 18.40 -10.49 14.38
N MET A 354 18.30 -9.25 14.87
CA MET A 354 19.04 -8.10 14.37
C MET A 354 20.43 -7.93 14.99
N THR A 355 20.56 -8.11 16.31
CA THR A 355 21.79 -7.80 17.08
C THR A 355 22.57 -9.07 17.46
N GLY A 356 22.01 -10.25 17.22
CA GLY A 356 22.61 -11.53 17.57
C GLY A 356 23.82 -11.90 16.70
N PRO A 357 24.66 -12.83 17.18
CA PRO A 357 25.84 -13.28 16.45
C PRO A 357 25.42 -13.97 15.14
N GLY A 358 25.73 -13.32 14.03
CA GLY A 358 25.40 -13.78 12.67
C GLY A 358 24.44 -12.90 11.89
N GLN A 359 23.87 -11.84 12.49
CA GLN A 359 23.10 -10.78 11.78
C GLN A 359 22.17 -11.36 10.70
N ILE A 360 21.40 -12.38 11.09
CA ILE A 360 20.71 -13.27 10.14
C ILE A 360 19.66 -12.48 9.32
N ALA A 361 19.12 -11.41 9.90
CA ALA A 361 18.11 -10.53 9.34
C ALA A 361 18.57 -9.07 9.15
N ASP A 362 19.87 -8.82 9.13
CA ASP A 362 20.41 -7.52 8.71
C ASP A 362 20.24 -7.35 7.18
N VAL A 363 20.42 -6.13 6.67
CA VAL A 363 20.33 -5.85 5.22
C VAL A 363 21.34 -6.75 4.47
N ASP A 364 20.87 -7.53 3.50
CA ASP A 364 21.64 -8.57 2.77
C ASP A 364 22.17 -9.74 3.63
N GLY A 365 21.51 -9.99 4.77
CA GLY A 365 21.78 -11.07 5.71
C GLY A 365 21.54 -12.47 5.14
N VAL A 366 21.84 -13.48 5.96
CA VAL A 366 21.80 -14.90 5.55
C VAL A 366 20.39 -15.35 5.10
N LEU A 367 19.32 -14.77 5.67
CA LEU A 367 17.94 -15.04 5.25
C LEU A 367 17.64 -14.51 3.83
N ASP A 368 18.14 -13.32 3.47
CA ASP A 368 17.96 -12.74 2.13
C ASP A 368 18.74 -13.54 1.07
N ARG A 369 19.88 -14.14 1.47
CA ARG A 369 20.67 -15.06 0.62
C ARG A 369 20.06 -16.46 0.45
N TYR A 370 19.22 -16.94 1.38
CA TYR A 370 18.60 -18.26 1.26
C TYR A 370 17.32 -18.25 0.40
N GLU A 371 16.58 -17.14 0.37
CA GLU A 371 15.45 -16.93 -0.56
C GLU A 371 15.91 -16.95 -2.03
N THR A 372 17.11 -16.42 -2.33
CA THR A 372 17.72 -16.51 -3.66
C THR A 372 18.21 -17.92 -4.03
N PHE A 373 18.49 -18.79 -3.04
CA PHE A 373 18.98 -20.15 -3.28
C PHE A 373 17.86 -21.19 -3.51
N PHE A 374 16.67 -20.99 -2.94
CA PHE A 374 15.56 -21.94 -3.05
C PHE A 374 14.78 -21.83 -4.38
N TRP A 375 14.93 -20.71 -5.11
CA TRP A 375 14.18 -20.42 -6.33
C TRP A 375 15.03 -20.28 -7.62
N SER A 376 16.29 -20.70 -7.59
CA SER A 376 17.09 -20.82 -8.83
C SER A 376 16.78 -22.14 -9.55
N PRO A 377 16.31 -22.14 -10.81
CA PRO A 377 16.00 -23.36 -11.55
C PRO A 377 17.25 -24.08 -12.11
N TYR A 378 18.46 -23.64 -11.76
CA TYR A 378 19.69 -24.28 -12.18
C TYR A 378 20.32 -25.05 -11.01
N PHE A 379 19.98 -26.33 -10.93
CA PHE A 379 20.83 -27.34 -10.30
C PHE A 379 21.92 -27.74 -11.32
N PRO A 380 23.22 -27.53 -11.07
CA PRO A 380 24.23 -28.40 -11.61
C PRO A 380 24.53 -29.46 -10.54
N THR A 381 24.25 -30.69 -10.91
CA THR A 381 24.76 -31.89 -10.27
C THR A 381 26.25 -31.75 -9.94
N LEU A 382 26.62 -32.01 -8.69
CA LEU A 382 28.01 -32.21 -8.28
C LEU A 382 28.59 -33.39 -9.08
N SER A 383 29.34 -33.08 -10.13
CA SER A 383 30.37 -33.98 -10.63
C SER A 383 31.74 -33.34 -10.39
N ARG A 384 32.56 -34.15 -9.72
CA ARG A 384 33.92 -33.89 -9.28
C ARG A 384 34.83 -33.88 -10.50
N ALA A 385 35.44 -32.75 -10.82
CA ALA A 385 36.67 -32.71 -11.61
C ALA A 385 37.46 -31.43 -11.29
N GLU A 386 38.60 -31.64 -10.64
CA GLU A 386 39.69 -30.67 -10.58
C GLU A 386 40.05 -30.22 -12.00
N SER A 387 40.19 -28.90 -12.21
CA SER A 387 41.25 -28.36 -13.07
C SER A 387 41.41 -26.87 -12.84
N ARG A 388 42.55 -26.58 -12.22
CA ARG A 388 43.23 -25.31 -12.03
C ARG A 388 43.50 -24.67 -13.39
N CYS A 389 42.95 -23.47 -13.65
CA CYS A 389 43.45 -22.58 -14.70
C CYS A 389 43.67 -21.19 -14.11
N HIS A 390 44.96 -20.84 -14.02
CA HIS A 390 45.45 -19.47 -13.82
C HIS A 390 45.10 -18.62 -15.03
N CYS A 391 44.58 -17.41 -14.80
CA CYS A 391 44.70 -16.30 -15.73
C CYS A 391 45.46 -15.15 -15.05
N PRO A 392 46.41 -14.50 -15.74
CA PRO A 392 47.33 -13.55 -15.14
C PRO A 392 46.67 -12.17 -14.97
N VAL A 393 47.03 -11.52 -13.87
CA VAL A 393 46.72 -10.12 -13.57
C VAL A 393 47.49 -9.23 -14.54
N THR A 394 46.76 -8.52 -15.40
CA THR A 394 47.28 -7.31 -16.06
C THR A 394 46.40 -6.14 -15.69
N THR A 395 47.04 -5.17 -15.05
CA THR A 395 46.55 -3.89 -14.55
C THR A 395 46.14 -2.95 -15.68
N HIS A 396 44.90 -2.48 -15.65
CA HIS A 396 44.53 -1.15 -16.14
C HIS A 396 43.35 -0.63 -15.28
N PRO A 397 43.41 0.62 -14.77
CA PRO A 397 42.28 1.26 -14.12
C PRO A 397 41.34 1.83 -15.21
N ASP A 398 40.10 2.12 -14.82
CA ASP A 398 39.00 2.71 -15.61
C ASP A 398 37.95 1.70 -16.05
N MET A 399 36.99 1.46 -15.14
CA MET A 399 35.57 1.17 -15.40
C MET A 399 34.87 0.94 -14.05
N ALA A 400 34.64 2.04 -13.31
CA ALA A 400 33.63 2.07 -12.27
C ALA A 400 32.28 2.34 -12.97
N GLY A 401 31.55 1.27 -13.28
CA GLY A 401 30.27 1.37 -13.96
C GLY A 401 29.38 0.18 -13.63
N CYS A 402 28.26 0.47 -12.98
CA CYS A 402 27.11 -0.41 -12.75
C CYS A 402 27.32 -1.61 -11.81
N GLN A 403 27.27 -1.36 -10.50
CA GLN A 403 26.63 -2.34 -9.63
C GLN A 403 25.11 -2.27 -9.87
N PRO A 404 24.42 -3.38 -10.19
CA PRO A 404 22.97 -3.39 -10.16
C PRO A 404 22.56 -3.22 -8.70
N THR A 405 21.79 -2.18 -8.41
CA THR A 405 21.06 -2.02 -7.16
C THR A 405 20.19 -3.27 -6.99
N GLN A 406 20.67 -4.23 -6.20
CA GLN A 406 19.91 -5.42 -5.84
C GLN A 406 18.69 -4.94 -5.05
N ARG A 407 17.53 -4.99 -5.71
CA ARG A 407 16.21 -4.82 -5.11
C ARG A 407 15.85 -6.13 -4.40
N HIS A 408 15.25 -6.02 -3.22
CA HIS A 408 14.91 -7.20 -2.41
C HIS A 408 13.97 -8.15 -3.18
N PRO A 409 14.06 -9.48 -2.99
CA PRO A 409 13.20 -10.45 -3.65
C PRO A 409 11.71 -10.30 -3.28
N ILE A 410 11.40 -9.67 -2.15
CA ILE A 410 10.03 -9.34 -1.72
C ILE A 410 9.35 -8.36 -2.71
N THR A 411 10.14 -7.48 -3.33
CA THR A 411 9.67 -6.50 -4.32
C THR A 411 9.05 -7.16 -5.56
N HIS A 412 9.49 -8.36 -5.94
CA HIS A 412 8.94 -9.08 -7.08
C HIS A 412 7.57 -9.72 -6.84
N HIS A 413 7.16 -9.91 -5.58
CA HIS A 413 5.98 -10.72 -5.25
C HIS A 413 4.79 -9.92 -4.70
N ILE A 414 5.03 -8.76 -4.08
CA ILE A 414 3.95 -7.94 -3.49
C ILE A 414 3.59 -6.74 -4.38
N LEU A 415 4.56 -6.18 -5.10
CA LEU A 415 4.38 -5.08 -6.06
C LEU A 415 4.77 -5.54 -7.47
N ASP A 416 4.32 -6.73 -7.86
CA ASP A 416 4.62 -7.27 -9.18
C ASP A 416 3.97 -6.36 -10.24
N ALA A 417 4.80 -5.71 -11.05
CA ALA A 417 4.34 -4.87 -12.15
C ALA A 417 3.46 -5.67 -13.15
N ALA A 418 3.54 -7.01 -13.18
CA ALA A 418 2.65 -7.84 -13.99
C ALA A 418 1.19 -7.89 -13.49
N THR A 419 0.94 -7.55 -12.23
CA THR A 419 -0.43 -7.48 -11.66
C THR A 419 -1.14 -6.15 -11.94
N LEU A 420 -0.40 -5.13 -12.38
CA LEU A 420 -0.93 -3.79 -12.60
C LEU A 420 -1.87 -3.70 -13.82
N PRO A 421 -1.58 -4.29 -15.00
CA PRO A 421 -2.53 -4.32 -16.12
C PRO A 421 -3.87 -5.02 -15.81
N PRO A 422 -3.92 -6.22 -15.19
CA PRO A 422 -5.21 -6.82 -14.83
C PRO A 422 -5.95 -6.03 -13.74
N LEU A 423 -5.24 -5.42 -12.79
CA LEU A 423 -5.85 -4.53 -11.79
C LEU A 423 -6.46 -3.28 -12.43
N LEU A 424 -5.74 -2.60 -13.34
CA LEU A 424 -6.28 -1.47 -14.11
C LEU A 424 -7.48 -1.89 -14.96
N ARG A 425 -7.45 -3.09 -15.56
CA ARG A 425 -8.60 -3.64 -16.29
C ARG A 425 -9.81 -3.86 -15.37
N SER A 426 -9.60 -4.36 -14.16
CA SER A 426 -10.65 -4.54 -13.15
C SER A 426 -11.19 -3.20 -12.64
N ILE A 427 -10.33 -2.22 -12.37
CA ILE A 427 -10.73 -0.85 -11.99
C ILE A 427 -11.55 -0.23 -13.11
N ARG A 428 -11.09 -0.33 -14.37
CA ARG A 428 -11.86 0.15 -15.53
C ARG A 428 -13.23 -0.53 -15.63
N GLY A 429 -13.31 -1.84 -15.42
CA GLY A 429 -14.58 -2.58 -15.41
C GLY A 429 -15.52 -2.18 -14.28
N ALA A 430 -14.98 -1.78 -13.12
CA ALA A 430 -15.75 -1.33 -11.97
C ALA A 430 -16.22 0.13 -12.10
N LEU A 431 -15.36 1.04 -12.56
CA LEU A 431 -15.70 2.45 -12.78
C LEU A 431 -16.56 2.65 -14.03
N PHE A 432 -16.30 1.86 -15.07
CA PHE A 432 -16.93 1.98 -16.38
C PHE A 432 -17.44 0.62 -16.90
N PRO A 433 -18.52 0.05 -16.31
CA PRO A 433 -19.11 -1.18 -16.83
C PRO A 433 -19.50 -1.00 -18.30
N ASN A 434 -19.03 -1.90 -19.16
CA ASN A 434 -19.15 -1.80 -20.63
C ASN A 434 -18.55 -0.52 -21.26
N ASN A 435 -17.51 0.07 -20.64
CA ASN A 435 -16.87 1.31 -21.07
C ASN A 435 -17.83 2.53 -21.06
N ALA A 436 -18.80 2.57 -20.13
CA ALA A 436 -19.73 3.68 -19.88
C ALA A 436 -19.73 4.04 -18.38
N PRO A 437 -19.92 5.32 -17.98
CA PRO A 437 -19.89 5.73 -16.58
C PRO A 437 -20.93 4.95 -15.75
N GLY A 438 -20.46 4.13 -14.82
CA GLY A 438 -21.29 3.37 -13.89
C GLY A 438 -21.52 4.14 -12.61
N THR A 439 -22.63 3.87 -11.93
CA THR A 439 -22.82 4.33 -10.55
C THR A 439 -21.90 3.53 -9.64
N SER A 440 -20.96 4.19 -8.97
CA SER A 440 -20.10 3.55 -7.96
C SER A 440 -20.94 2.76 -6.96
N SER A 441 -20.52 1.54 -6.63
CA SER A 441 -21.21 0.72 -5.63
C SER A 441 -20.94 1.18 -4.20
N LEU A 442 -20.01 2.12 -4.00
CA LEU A 442 -19.63 2.66 -2.70
C LEU A 442 -20.48 3.90 -2.38
N ASN A 443 -21.60 3.66 -1.71
CA ASN A 443 -22.46 4.70 -1.17
C ASN A 443 -22.29 4.83 0.34
N PRO A 444 -22.36 6.05 0.90
CA PRO A 444 -22.36 6.22 2.34
C PRO A 444 -23.60 5.54 2.96
N PRO A 445 -23.48 4.98 4.18
CA PRO A 445 -24.61 4.39 4.88
C PRO A 445 -25.68 5.46 5.15
N SER A 446 -26.95 5.06 5.02
CA SER A 446 -28.10 5.96 5.14
C SER A 446 -28.61 6.13 6.57
N SER A 447 -28.20 5.25 7.48
CA SER A 447 -28.58 5.28 8.90
C SER A 447 -27.47 4.76 9.81
N ASP A 448 -27.53 5.15 11.10
CA ASP A 448 -26.59 4.69 12.12
C ASP A 448 -26.59 3.16 12.28
N VAL A 449 -27.75 2.53 12.05
CA VAL A 449 -27.89 1.07 12.08
C VAL A 449 -27.08 0.42 10.96
N GLU A 450 -27.09 1.00 9.75
CA GLU A 450 -26.28 0.54 8.64
C GLU A 450 -24.77 0.76 8.91
N LEU A 451 -24.41 1.87 9.53
CA LEU A 451 -23.02 2.15 9.92
C LEU A 451 -22.50 1.14 10.95
N LEU A 452 -23.29 0.82 11.97
CA LEU A 452 -22.95 -0.20 12.96
C LEU A 452 -22.89 -1.61 12.32
N ALA A 453 -23.81 -1.92 11.42
CA ALA A 453 -23.79 -3.17 10.67
C ALA A 453 -22.53 -3.27 9.79
N LEU A 454 -22.09 -2.15 9.20
CA LEU A 454 -20.85 -2.08 8.45
C LEU A 454 -19.61 -2.31 9.34
N ARG A 455 -19.57 -1.67 10.51
CA ARG A 455 -18.52 -1.91 11.51
C ARG A 455 -18.45 -3.38 11.91
N ARG A 456 -19.61 -4.02 12.15
CA ARG A 456 -19.73 -5.46 12.45
C ARG A 456 -19.24 -6.33 11.31
N ARG A 457 -19.58 -5.98 10.07
CA ARG A 457 -19.11 -6.65 8.86
C ARG A 457 -17.59 -6.55 8.74
N CYS A 458 -17.01 -5.37 8.99
CA CYS A 458 -15.57 -5.17 8.99
C CYS A 458 -14.86 -6.02 10.06
N ALA A 459 -15.36 -6.01 11.29
CA ALA A 459 -14.83 -6.84 12.37
C ALA A 459 -14.87 -8.34 12.03
N SER A 460 -15.96 -8.83 11.42
CA SER A 460 -16.06 -10.23 11.01
C SER A 460 -15.13 -10.59 9.84
N ALA A 461 -14.92 -9.66 8.91
CA ALA A 461 -13.98 -9.84 7.80
C ALA A 461 -12.52 -9.89 8.29
N LEU A 462 -12.14 -9.03 9.23
CA LEU A 462 -10.83 -9.09 9.90
C LEU A 462 -10.66 -10.36 10.73
N TRP A 463 -11.70 -10.75 11.48
CA TRP A 463 -11.70 -12.00 12.25
C TRP A 463 -11.50 -13.23 11.35
N ALA A 464 -12.05 -13.23 10.15
CA ALA A 464 -11.91 -14.32 9.19
C ALA A 464 -10.46 -14.49 8.66
N LEU A 465 -9.60 -13.47 8.79
CA LEU A 465 -8.18 -13.58 8.47
C LEU A 465 -7.37 -14.28 9.57
N VAL A 466 -7.87 -14.26 10.81
CA VAL A 466 -7.13 -14.77 11.97
C VAL A 466 -7.42 -16.26 12.18
N PRO A 467 -6.39 -17.11 12.31
CA PRO A 467 -6.60 -18.50 12.69
C PRO A 467 -7.37 -18.59 14.01
N LYS A 468 -8.52 -19.26 14.01
CA LYS A 468 -9.46 -19.30 15.16
C LYS A 468 -8.80 -19.68 16.48
N ALA A 469 -7.81 -20.57 16.46
CA ALA A 469 -7.07 -20.95 17.66
C ALA A 469 -6.27 -19.78 18.28
N LEU A 470 -5.55 -19.02 17.44
CA LEU A 470 -4.79 -17.84 17.87
C LEU A 470 -5.72 -16.72 18.29
N GLY A 471 -6.76 -16.49 17.50
CA GLY A 471 -7.76 -15.47 17.77
C GLY A 471 -8.51 -15.71 19.08
N ASN A 472 -8.89 -16.95 19.37
CA ASN A 472 -9.56 -17.31 20.62
C ASN A 472 -8.63 -17.19 21.82
N MET A 473 -7.32 -17.45 21.66
CA MET A 473 -6.34 -17.22 22.71
C MET A 473 -6.14 -15.72 22.96
N TYR A 474 -6.08 -14.92 21.90
CA TYR A 474 -5.72 -13.51 21.95
C TYR A 474 -6.88 -12.59 22.36
N PHE A 475 -8.05 -12.74 21.71
CA PHE A 475 -9.25 -11.93 21.98
C PHE A 475 -10.19 -12.62 22.99
N GLY A 476 -10.13 -13.95 23.10
CA GLY A 476 -10.96 -14.70 24.05
C GLY A 476 -10.35 -14.68 25.46
N ARG A 477 -10.90 -13.85 26.34
CA ARG A 477 -10.59 -13.82 27.80
C ARG A 477 -11.06 -15.09 28.55
N SER A 478 -10.87 -16.29 28.02
CA SER A 478 -11.38 -17.54 28.62
C SER A 478 -10.26 -18.50 29.01
N THR A 479 -10.17 -18.80 30.30
CA THR A 479 -9.45 -19.94 30.89
C THR A 479 -10.26 -21.25 30.80
N ALA A 480 -11.43 -21.26 30.16
CA ALA A 480 -12.29 -22.44 30.06
C ALA A 480 -12.04 -23.27 28.79
N TRP A 481 -12.13 -24.60 28.94
CA TRP A 481 -11.77 -25.61 27.94
C TRP A 481 -12.48 -25.47 26.57
N PRO A 482 -11.85 -25.96 25.46
CA PRO A 482 -12.17 -25.59 24.08
C PRO A 482 -13.59 -25.89 23.54
N TRP A 483 -14.40 -26.68 24.24
CA TRP A 483 -15.64 -27.25 23.69
C TRP A 483 -16.94 -26.71 24.33
N ALA A 484 -16.85 -25.83 25.33
CA ALA A 484 -18.03 -25.48 26.13
C ALA A 484 -18.81 -24.22 25.68
N GLN A 485 -18.29 -23.36 24.78
CA GLN A 485 -18.90 -22.02 24.58
C GLN A 485 -18.59 -21.32 23.23
N TYR A 486 -18.69 -22.04 22.10
CA TYR A 486 -18.23 -21.55 20.79
C TYR A 486 -19.01 -20.34 20.22
N GLN A 487 -20.34 -20.25 20.42
CA GLN A 487 -21.15 -19.18 19.83
C GLN A 487 -21.05 -17.86 20.64
N ARG A 488 -21.04 -17.95 21.98
CA ARG A 488 -21.00 -16.79 22.89
C ARG A 488 -19.62 -16.12 22.94
N SER A 489 -18.57 -16.85 22.55
CA SER A 489 -17.21 -16.31 22.43
C SER A 489 -17.04 -15.44 21.18
N GLU A 490 -17.65 -15.82 20.05
CA GLU A 490 -17.44 -15.10 18.78
C GLU A 490 -18.05 -13.70 18.81
N GLU A 491 -19.28 -13.55 19.34
CA GLU A 491 -19.90 -12.23 19.46
C GLU A 491 -19.10 -11.27 20.32
N ARG A 492 -18.49 -11.79 21.39
CA ARG A 492 -17.60 -11.05 22.29
C ARG A 492 -16.30 -10.66 21.59
N ILE A 493 -15.67 -11.59 20.86
CA ILE A 493 -14.45 -11.33 20.10
C ILE A 493 -14.68 -10.25 19.05
N LEU A 494 -15.81 -10.32 18.33
CA LEU A 494 -16.17 -9.29 17.37
C LEU A 494 -16.37 -7.92 18.05
N GLY A 495 -16.99 -7.89 19.23
CA GLY A 495 -17.10 -6.66 20.02
C GLY A 495 -15.74 -6.09 20.46
N GLU A 496 -14.78 -6.95 20.81
CA GLU A 496 -13.41 -6.56 21.16
C GLU A 496 -12.64 -6.00 19.95
N ILE A 497 -12.85 -6.55 18.76
CA ILE A 497 -12.28 -6.02 17.51
C ILE A 497 -12.92 -4.67 17.17
N GLU A 498 -14.25 -4.56 17.32
CA GLU A 498 -14.95 -3.29 17.12
C GLU A 498 -14.36 -2.20 18.01
N THR A 499 -14.31 -2.40 19.33
CA THR A 499 -13.89 -1.35 20.27
C THR A 499 -12.38 -1.15 20.33
N GLY A 500 -11.56 -2.20 20.22
CA GLY A 500 -10.11 -2.09 20.36
C GLY A 500 -9.37 -1.72 19.07
N VAL A 501 -9.88 -2.19 17.92
CA VAL A 501 -9.19 -2.07 16.61
C VAL A 501 -9.89 -1.08 15.69
N LEU A 502 -11.22 -1.11 15.59
CA LEU A 502 -11.94 -0.26 14.63
C LEU A 502 -12.33 1.11 15.17
N ASP A 503 -12.42 1.28 16.50
CA ASP A 503 -12.86 2.54 17.12
C ASP A 503 -11.91 3.71 16.85
N VAL A 504 -10.61 3.43 16.69
CA VAL A 504 -9.60 4.46 16.37
C VAL A 504 -9.88 5.19 15.06
N PHE A 505 -10.60 4.55 14.14
CA PHE A 505 -11.02 5.15 12.86
C PHE A 505 -12.46 5.67 12.91
N GLY A 506 -13.07 5.77 14.09
CA GLY A 506 -14.48 6.13 14.29
C GLY A 506 -14.78 7.62 14.19
N ASP A 507 -13.77 8.51 14.30
CA ASP A 507 -13.96 9.96 14.20
C ASP A 507 -13.36 10.52 12.90
N ALA A 508 -14.22 11.04 12.03
CA ALA A 508 -13.84 11.66 10.76
C ALA A 508 -12.82 12.80 10.92
N TYR A 509 -12.91 13.61 11.99
CA TYR A 509 -11.97 14.71 12.20
C TYR A 509 -10.54 14.21 12.50
N CYS A 510 -10.43 13.15 13.31
CA CYS A 510 -9.15 12.50 13.60
C CYS A 510 -8.60 11.82 12.35
N ASN A 511 -9.46 11.15 11.58
CA ASN A 511 -9.11 10.51 10.32
C ASN A 511 -8.62 11.50 9.26
N LYS A 512 -9.16 12.73 9.21
CA LYS A 512 -8.66 13.78 8.30
C LYS A 512 -7.17 14.05 8.51
N HIS A 513 -6.68 14.07 9.76
CA HIS A 513 -5.25 14.25 10.04
C HIS A 513 -4.40 13.10 9.48
N LEU A 514 -4.86 11.86 9.65
CA LEU A 514 -4.18 10.68 9.08
C LEU A 514 -4.17 10.74 7.56
N VAL A 515 -5.31 11.04 6.93
CA VAL A 515 -5.45 11.06 5.48
C VAL A 515 -4.62 12.19 4.86
N TYR A 516 -4.68 13.41 5.38
CA TYR A 516 -3.82 14.51 4.93
C TYR A 516 -2.34 14.19 5.15
N GLY A 517 -1.98 13.60 6.31
CA GLY A 517 -0.61 13.15 6.56
C GLY A 517 -0.12 12.11 5.54
N ILE A 518 -0.96 11.15 5.13
CA ILE A 518 -0.61 10.18 4.08
C ILE A 518 -0.45 10.87 2.73
N VAL A 519 -1.35 11.80 2.37
CA VAL A 519 -1.26 12.56 1.10
C VAL A 519 0.02 13.39 1.06
N GLU A 520 0.30 14.16 2.11
CA GLU A 520 1.53 14.95 2.24
C GLU A 520 2.77 14.06 2.14
N LEU A 521 2.79 12.94 2.86
CA LEU A 521 3.90 11.99 2.82
C LEU A 521 4.16 11.47 1.39
N VAL A 522 3.10 11.02 0.71
CA VAL A 522 3.21 10.54 -0.68
C VAL A 522 3.68 11.65 -1.61
N LEU A 523 3.15 12.86 -1.46
CA LEU A 523 3.55 14.02 -2.27
C LEU A 523 5.01 14.40 -2.04
N VAL A 524 5.47 14.46 -0.80
CA VAL A 524 6.87 14.80 -0.47
C VAL A 524 7.83 13.72 -0.93
N ARG A 525 7.46 12.43 -0.87
CA ARG A 525 8.32 11.37 -1.42
C ARG A 525 8.40 11.41 -2.94
N LEU A 526 7.30 11.75 -3.60
CA LEU A 526 7.24 11.86 -5.05
C LEU A 526 7.90 13.14 -5.59
N MET A 527 7.76 14.24 -4.86
CA MET A 527 8.18 15.58 -5.19
C MET A 527 8.83 16.24 -3.95
N PRO A 528 10.07 15.85 -3.61
CA PRO A 528 10.78 16.37 -2.44
C PRO A 528 10.99 17.89 -2.48
N GLU A 529 10.93 18.49 -3.67
CA GLU A 529 11.00 19.95 -3.86
C GLU A 529 9.90 20.70 -3.10
N LEU A 530 8.74 20.06 -2.88
CA LEU A 530 7.63 20.63 -2.09
C LEU A 530 7.95 20.78 -0.60
N ALA A 531 8.93 20.02 -0.07
CA ALA A 531 9.36 20.13 1.31
C ALA A 531 10.45 21.20 1.50
N GLU A 532 11.22 21.48 0.45
CA GLU A 532 12.36 22.41 0.50
C GLU A 532 11.97 23.84 0.12
N ARG A 533 11.05 24.01 -0.84
CA ARG A 533 10.72 25.29 -1.45
C ARG A 533 9.25 25.67 -1.27
N GLY A 534 9.00 26.98 -1.18
CA GLY A 534 7.63 27.50 -1.16
C GLY A 534 6.96 27.38 -2.54
N VAL A 535 5.62 27.30 -2.58
CA VAL A 535 4.88 27.27 -3.84
C VAL A 535 5.21 28.49 -4.70
N ILE A 536 5.27 29.69 -4.12
CA ILE A 536 5.59 30.92 -4.86
C ILE A 536 6.99 30.83 -5.49
N GLU A 537 7.98 30.33 -4.75
CA GLU A 537 9.35 30.15 -5.24
C GLU A 537 9.43 29.14 -6.39
N LEU A 538 8.66 28.04 -6.30
CA LEU A 538 8.58 27.04 -7.38
C LEU A 538 7.96 27.61 -8.66
N TRP A 539 7.02 28.53 -8.53
CA TRP A 539 6.40 29.23 -9.68
C TRP A 539 7.37 30.25 -10.28
N GLU A 540 8.07 31.04 -9.45
CA GLU A 540 9.04 32.06 -9.90
C GLU A 540 10.28 31.48 -10.58
N GLU A 541 10.67 30.24 -10.28
CA GLU A 541 11.82 29.60 -10.95
C GLU A 541 11.47 29.08 -12.36
N ARG A 542 10.18 28.82 -12.62
CA ARG A 542 9.70 28.11 -13.81
C ARG A 542 9.05 29.03 -14.84
N LEU A 543 8.52 30.16 -14.40
CA LEU A 543 8.03 31.28 -15.21
C LEU A 543 9.13 32.34 -15.35
#